data_AF-A0A428YXQ6-F1
#
_entry.id   AF-A0A428YXQ6-F1
#
_cell.length_a   1.000
_cell.length_b   1.000
_cell.length_c   1.000
_cell.angle_alpha   90.00
_cell.angle_beta   90.00
_cell.angle_gamma   90.00
#
_symmetry.space_group_name_H-M   'P 1'
#
loop_
_entity.id
_entity.type
_entity.pdbx_description
1 polymer ?
#
loop_
_entity_poly.entity_id
_entity_poly.type
_entity_poly.pdbx_seq_one_letter_code
_entity_poly.pdbx_strand_id
1 'polypeptide(L)'
;IGSGEATGWPLTDWQEDMMLRLYGPETYDKWVNHEIPFNGPESTAALDAVGAYLKNPAYVNGGLGDVKSIATTTFQDGGLPILEGTCSLHRQASFYAANFPKETKVAEDGDVFAFYLPGKDAATKPVLGGGEFNVAFADRPEVKAFQTYLSTDTWANIKAKGSQGWVSANKQLDPNNLSNPVDKLAATILLDPKASFRFDGSDQMPAAVGSNAYWKQTTSWITGQDTKTTVDNIEKAWPK
;
A
#
# COMPACT_ATOMS: atom_id res chain seq x y z
N ILE A 1 -0.16 8.42 -9.33
CA ILE A 1 0.89 8.09 -8.33
C ILE A 1 1.68 9.29 -7.82
N GLY A 2 1.28 10.52 -8.16
CA GLY A 2 1.86 11.75 -7.61
C GLY A 2 1.62 11.87 -6.10
N SER A 3 2.66 12.24 -5.36
CA SER A 3 2.63 12.38 -3.90
C SER A 3 3.71 13.34 -3.38
N GLY A 4 3.98 14.42 -4.11
CA GLY A 4 5.07 15.35 -3.78
C GLY A 4 6.43 14.66 -3.83
N GLU A 5 7.22 14.81 -2.77
CA GLU A 5 8.54 14.16 -2.64
C GLU A 5 8.46 12.62 -2.62
N ALA A 6 7.31 12.06 -2.25
CA ALA A 6 7.07 10.62 -2.24
C ALA A 6 6.52 10.07 -3.57
N THR A 7 6.44 10.89 -4.63
CA THR A 7 5.90 10.44 -5.94
C THR A 7 6.58 9.16 -6.41
N GLY A 8 5.78 8.12 -6.66
CA GLY A 8 6.26 6.79 -7.04
C GLY A 8 5.92 5.69 -6.03
N TRP A 9 5.68 6.03 -4.75
CA TRP A 9 5.34 5.05 -3.72
C TRP A 9 4.16 4.13 -4.10
N PRO A 10 3.05 4.58 -4.73
CA PRO A 10 1.97 3.64 -5.04
C PRO A 10 2.38 2.53 -6.03
N LEU A 11 3.41 2.75 -6.86
CA LEU A 11 3.92 1.71 -7.75
C LEU A 11 4.78 0.67 -7.02
N THR A 12 5.45 1.04 -5.92
CA THR A 12 6.20 0.08 -5.12
C THR A 12 5.23 -0.89 -4.47
N ASP A 13 4.15 -0.37 -3.88
CA ASP A 13 3.10 -1.21 -3.33
C ASP A 13 2.49 -2.18 -4.35
N TRP A 14 2.26 -1.72 -5.59
CA TRP A 14 1.72 -2.57 -6.66
C TRP A 14 2.64 -3.76 -6.94
N GLN A 15 3.95 -3.49 -7.05
CA GLN A 15 4.94 -4.54 -7.30
C GLN A 15 5.11 -5.45 -6.08
N GLU A 16 5.02 -4.91 -4.87
CA GLU A 16 5.08 -5.66 -3.62
C GLU A 16 3.89 -6.59 -3.42
N ASP A 17 2.68 -6.12 -3.71
CA ASP A 17 1.50 -6.97 -3.76
C ASP A 17 1.73 -8.09 -4.78
N MET A 18 2.13 -7.76 -6.01
CA MET A 18 2.39 -8.79 -7.03
C MET A 18 3.48 -9.78 -6.61
N MET A 19 4.54 -9.34 -5.91
CA MET A 19 5.54 -10.23 -5.33
C MET A 19 4.91 -11.23 -4.36
N LEU A 20 4.06 -10.77 -3.44
CA LEU A 20 3.36 -11.63 -2.48
C LEU A 20 2.40 -12.61 -3.18
N ARG A 21 1.67 -12.19 -4.22
CA ARG A 21 0.69 -13.05 -4.91
C ARG A 21 1.34 -14.04 -5.86
N LEU A 22 2.49 -13.71 -6.43
CA LEU A 22 3.21 -14.58 -7.37
C LEU A 22 4.17 -15.54 -6.67
N TYR A 23 4.89 -15.06 -5.66
CA TYR A 23 6.03 -15.78 -5.07
C TYR A 23 5.90 -16.03 -3.56
N GLY A 24 4.86 -15.49 -2.92
CA GLY A 24 4.56 -15.73 -1.52
C GLY A 24 5.47 -14.97 -0.54
N PRO A 25 5.15 -15.07 0.77
CA PRO A 25 5.79 -14.27 1.82
C PRO A 25 7.27 -14.60 2.02
N GLU A 26 7.70 -15.86 1.88
CA GLU A 26 9.11 -16.22 2.07
C GLU A 26 10.02 -15.61 1.01
N THR A 27 9.58 -15.58 -0.25
CA THR A 27 10.35 -14.94 -1.33
C THR A 27 10.33 -13.42 -1.19
N TYR A 28 9.19 -12.87 -0.77
CA TYR A 28 9.07 -11.45 -0.45
C TYR A 28 10.06 -11.03 0.63
N ASP A 29 10.16 -11.78 1.73
CA ASP A 29 11.09 -11.49 2.83
C ASP A 29 12.55 -11.51 2.36
N LYS A 30 12.93 -12.51 1.56
CA LYS A 30 14.28 -12.58 0.97
C LYS A 30 14.57 -11.40 0.06
N TRP A 31 13.60 -10.95 -0.72
CA TRP A 31 13.75 -9.82 -1.62
C TRP A 31 13.88 -8.49 -0.87
N VAL A 32 13.04 -8.26 0.14
CA VAL A 32 13.10 -7.06 0.98
C VAL A 32 14.40 -7.00 1.80
N ASN A 33 14.90 -8.14 2.27
CA ASN A 33 16.16 -8.23 3.00
C ASN A 33 17.40 -8.30 2.09
N HIS A 34 17.23 -8.22 0.77
CA HIS A 34 18.32 -8.35 -0.23
C HIS A 34 19.11 -9.65 -0.13
N GLU A 35 18.49 -10.73 0.34
CA GLU A 35 19.02 -12.09 0.28
C GLU A 35 18.95 -12.66 -1.16
N ILE A 36 18.02 -12.12 -1.96
CA ILE A 36 18.00 -12.26 -3.41
C ILE A 36 18.09 -10.87 -4.06
N PRO A 37 18.73 -10.74 -5.23
CA PRO A 37 18.91 -9.44 -5.86
C PRO A 37 17.57 -8.80 -6.22
N PHE A 38 17.47 -7.48 -6.11
CA PHE A 38 16.29 -6.74 -6.49
C PHE A 38 15.99 -6.91 -7.98
N ASN A 39 17.02 -6.99 -8.83
CA ASN A 39 16.86 -7.27 -10.26
C ASN A 39 16.77 -8.77 -10.61
N GLY A 40 16.45 -9.62 -9.64
CA GLY A 40 16.19 -11.03 -9.85
C GLY A 40 14.93 -11.31 -10.71
N PRO A 41 14.76 -12.56 -11.16
CA PRO A 41 13.62 -12.95 -12.00
C PRO A 41 12.28 -12.74 -11.33
N GLU A 42 12.18 -12.91 -10.00
CA GLU A 42 10.93 -12.76 -9.24
C GLU A 42 10.44 -11.32 -9.23
N SER A 43 11.31 -10.37 -8.86
CA SER A 43 10.98 -8.95 -8.83
C SER A 43 10.69 -8.38 -10.21
N THR A 44 11.46 -8.82 -11.21
CA THR A 44 11.21 -8.45 -12.62
C THR A 44 9.83 -8.91 -13.08
N ALA A 45 9.48 -10.17 -12.82
CA ALA A 45 8.19 -10.73 -13.18
C ALA A 45 7.01 -10.06 -12.43
N ALA A 46 7.21 -9.67 -11.17
CA ALA A 46 6.20 -8.92 -10.42
C ALA A 46 5.96 -7.53 -11.03
N LEU A 47 7.02 -6.80 -11.41
CA LEU A 47 6.86 -5.50 -12.09
C LEU A 47 6.24 -5.64 -13.48
N ASP A 48 6.57 -6.70 -14.23
CA ASP A 48 5.93 -7.00 -15.51
C ASP A 48 4.44 -7.35 -15.34
N ALA A 49 4.07 -8.08 -14.29
CA ALA A 49 2.67 -8.36 -13.96
C ALA A 49 1.89 -7.08 -13.63
N VAL A 50 2.50 -6.13 -12.91
CA VAL A 50 1.93 -4.77 -12.73
C VAL A 50 1.79 -4.08 -14.09
N GLY A 51 2.78 -4.20 -14.97
CA GLY A 51 2.79 -3.63 -16.31
C GLY A 51 1.61 -4.10 -17.17
N ALA A 52 1.20 -5.37 -17.05
CA ALA A 52 0.04 -5.90 -17.76
C ALA A 52 -1.27 -5.15 -17.45
N TYR A 53 -1.35 -4.50 -16.29
CA TYR A 53 -2.45 -3.61 -15.91
C TYR A 53 -2.12 -2.16 -16.23
N LEU A 54 -1.07 -1.62 -15.60
CA LEU A 54 -0.84 -0.17 -15.57
C LEU A 54 -0.32 0.39 -16.90
N LYS A 55 0.28 -0.44 -17.76
CA LYS A 55 0.70 -0.04 -19.12
C LYS A 55 -0.33 -0.38 -20.19
N ASN A 56 -1.48 -0.96 -19.84
CA ASN A 56 -2.56 -1.23 -20.77
C ASN A 56 -3.53 -0.04 -20.83
N PRO A 57 -3.58 0.74 -21.92
CA PRO A 57 -4.44 1.92 -22.02
C PRO A 57 -5.94 1.60 -21.91
N ALA A 58 -6.36 0.35 -22.12
CA ALA A 58 -7.75 -0.06 -21.95
C ALA A 58 -8.16 -0.24 -20.48
N TYR A 59 -7.21 -0.33 -19.54
CA TYR A 59 -7.48 -0.68 -18.14
C TYR A 59 -7.28 0.50 -17.17
N VAL A 60 -6.80 1.65 -17.63
CA VAL A 60 -6.25 2.68 -16.72
C VAL A 60 -6.87 4.07 -16.90
N ASN A 61 -6.52 4.93 -15.96
CA ASN A 61 -6.73 6.38 -15.90
C ASN A 61 -8.14 6.92 -15.76
N GLY A 62 -9.20 6.15 -16.04
CA GLY A 62 -10.57 6.62 -15.78
C GLY A 62 -10.88 8.00 -16.38
N GLY A 63 -10.33 8.32 -17.56
CA GLY A 63 -10.50 9.63 -18.21
C GLY A 63 -9.44 10.69 -17.89
N LEU A 64 -8.50 10.43 -16.96
CA LEU A 64 -7.44 11.36 -16.55
C LEU A 64 -6.24 11.45 -17.53
N GLY A 65 -6.35 10.90 -18.73
CA GLY A 65 -5.32 10.92 -19.77
C GLY A 65 -4.80 9.54 -20.19
N ASP A 66 -3.62 9.51 -20.80
CA ASP A 66 -2.93 8.30 -21.24
C ASP A 66 -2.09 7.67 -20.12
N VAL A 67 -1.49 6.49 -20.34
CA VAL A 67 -0.68 5.78 -19.33
C VAL A 67 0.35 6.69 -18.63
N LYS A 68 0.91 7.70 -19.33
CA LYS A 68 1.92 8.59 -18.75
C LYS A 68 1.32 9.55 -17.74
N SER A 69 0.04 9.91 -17.86
CA SER A 69 -0.64 10.78 -16.89
C SER A 69 -0.70 10.15 -15.49
N ILE A 70 -0.61 8.82 -15.37
CA ILE A 70 -0.49 8.12 -14.08
C ILE A 70 0.60 8.74 -13.22
N ALA A 71 1.75 9.09 -13.81
CA ALA A 71 2.90 9.67 -13.10
C ALA A 71 2.57 10.99 -12.41
N THR A 72 1.71 11.81 -13.01
CA THR A 72 1.36 13.15 -12.51
C THR A 72 0.04 13.20 -11.75
N THR A 73 -0.90 12.29 -12.04
CA THR A 73 -2.15 12.16 -11.30
C THR A 73 -1.84 11.84 -9.85
N THR A 74 -2.36 12.61 -8.89
CA THR A 74 -2.09 12.35 -7.47
C THR A 74 -2.71 11.02 -7.04
N PHE A 75 -2.20 10.38 -5.98
CA PHE A 75 -2.84 9.15 -5.50
C PHE A 75 -4.28 9.44 -5.04
N GLN A 76 -4.55 10.63 -4.51
CA GLN A 76 -5.87 11.12 -4.12
C GLN A 76 -6.83 11.20 -5.30
N ASP A 77 -6.39 11.70 -6.45
CA ASP A 77 -7.29 11.87 -7.60
C ASP A 77 -7.55 10.52 -8.31
N GLY A 78 -6.63 9.56 -8.19
CA GLY A 78 -6.62 8.35 -9.01
C GLY A 78 -7.81 7.41 -8.84
N GLY A 79 -8.53 7.47 -7.71
CA GLY A 79 -9.72 6.66 -7.47
C GLY A 79 -11.05 7.42 -7.49
N LEU A 80 -11.03 8.76 -7.62
CA LEU A 80 -12.26 9.56 -7.73
C LEU A 80 -13.14 9.21 -8.96
N PRO A 81 -12.56 8.83 -10.13
CA PRO A 81 -13.35 8.41 -11.29
C PRO A 81 -14.29 7.20 -11.06
N ILE A 82 -14.14 6.47 -9.95
CA ILE A 82 -15.10 5.42 -9.56
C ILE A 82 -16.50 6.01 -9.37
N LEU A 83 -16.59 7.18 -8.72
CA LEU A 83 -17.87 7.85 -8.45
C LEU A 83 -18.53 8.40 -9.73
N GLU A 84 -17.75 8.59 -10.78
CA GLU A 84 -18.20 9.08 -12.09
C GLU A 84 -18.58 7.92 -13.04
N GLY A 85 -18.33 6.66 -12.65
CA GLY A 85 -18.56 5.48 -13.48
C GLY A 85 -17.58 5.31 -14.64
N THR A 86 -16.51 6.10 -14.69
CA THR A 86 -15.45 6.04 -15.72
C THR A 86 -14.29 5.12 -15.32
N CYS A 87 -14.26 4.64 -14.07
CA CYS A 87 -13.35 3.63 -13.56
C CYS A 87 -14.10 2.59 -12.73
N SER A 88 -13.79 1.31 -12.89
CA SER A 88 -14.46 0.25 -12.10
C SER A 88 -13.69 -0.13 -10.84
N LEU A 89 -12.36 0.01 -10.83
CA LEU A 89 -11.49 -0.51 -9.77
C LEU A 89 -10.28 0.41 -9.56
N HIS A 90 -9.92 0.63 -8.29
CA HIS A 90 -8.70 1.34 -7.88
C HIS A 90 -8.00 0.52 -6.78
N ARG A 91 -6.69 0.28 -6.92
CA ARG A 91 -5.90 -0.38 -5.89
C ARG A 91 -5.23 0.67 -5.03
N GLN A 92 -5.54 0.65 -3.74
CA GLN A 92 -4.93 1.51 -2.72
C GLN A 92 -5.13 0.90 -1.32
N ALA A 93 -4.34 1.34 -0.35
CA ALA A 93 -4.52 1.03 1.05
C ALA A 93 -5.85 1.57 1.62
N SER A 94 -6.27 0.99 2.75
CA SER A 94 -7.59 1.26 3.37
C SER A 94 -7.83 2.72 3.74
N PHE A 95 -6.77 3.47 4.04
CA PHE A 95 -6.87 4.89 4.40
C PHE A 95 -7.51 5.73 3.29
N TYR A 96 -7.45 5.27 2.04
CA TYR A 96 -8.01 5.97 0.88
C TYR A 96 -9.50 6.22 0.99
N ALA A 97 -10.23 5.42 1.76
CA ALA A 97 -11.66 5.67 1.99
C ALA A 97 -11.93 7.07 2.59
N ALA A 98 -10.97 7.64 3.33
CA ALA A 98 -11.07 9.01 3.86
C ALA A 98 -10.88 10.11 2.79
N ASN A 99 -10.47 9.75 1.58
CA ASN A 99 -10.26 10.67 0.47
C ASN A 99 -11.54 10.90 -0.36
N PHE A 100 -12.54 10.03 -0.25
CA PHE A 100 -13.83 10.26 -0.92
C PHE A 100 -14.57 11.46 -0.30
N PRO A 101 -15.39 12.19 -1.08
CA PRO A 101 -16.29 13.21 -0.56
C PRO A 101 -17.13 12.71 0.61
N LYS A 102 -17.47 13.59 1.56
CA LYS A 102 -18.16 13.19 2.81
C LYS A 102 -19.55 12.60 2.58
N GLU A 103 -20.18 12.98 1.47
CA GLU A 103 -21.49 12.52 1.02
C GLU A 103 -21.45 11.14 0.36
N THR A 104 -20.27 10.62 0.01
CA THR A 104 -20.11 9.30 -0.61
C THR A 104 -20.53 8.21 0.38
N LYS A 105 -21.49 7.36 -0.03
CA LYS A 105 -21.90 6.19 0.74
C LYS A 105 -20.86 5.07 0.55
N VAL A 106 -19.88 5.00 1.44
CA VAL A 106 -18.92 3.89 1.48
C VAL A 106 -19.55 2.68 2.17
N ALA A 107 -20.00 1.70 1.40
CA ALA A 107 -20.65 0.46 1.89
C ALA A 107 -20.74 -0.58 0.76
N GLU A 108 -20.90 -1.87 1.09
CA GLU A 108 -21.10 -2.95 0.10
C GLU A 108 -22.25 -2.68 -0.89
N ASP A 109 -23.30 -1.99 -0.43
CA ASP A 109 -24.46 -1.55 -1.20
C ASP A 109 -24.45 -0.04 -1.48
N GLY A 110 -23.27 0.58 -1.39
CA GLY A 110 -23.06 2.02 -1.52
C GLY A 110 -22.53 2.45 -2.89
N ASP A 111 -22.02 3.67 -2.95
CA ASP A 111 -21.41 4.23 -4.16
C ASP A 111 -20.04 3.58 -4.45
N VAL A 112 -19.33 3.20 -3.38
CA VAL A 112 -18.02 2.54 -3.46
C VAL A 112 -17.80 1.63 -2.26
N PHE A 113 -17.07 0.54 -2.49
CA PHE A 113 -16.59 -0.35 -1.43
C PHE A 113 -15.22 -0.92 -1.78
N ALA A 114 -14.59 -1.57 -0.81
CA ALA A 114 -13.32 -2.27 -1.00
C ALA A 114 -13.53 -3.78 -0.88
N PHE A 115 -12.65 -4.54 -1.52
CA PHE A 115 -12.55 -5.97 -1.33
C PHE A 115 -11.08 -6.36 -1.27
N TYR A 116 -10.83 -7.54 -0.71
CA TYR A 116 -9.49 -8.09 -0.61
C TYR A 116 -8.89 -8.31 -2.02
N LEU A 117 -7.68 -7.80 -2.28
CA LEU A 117 -7.00 -7.99 -3.56
C LEU A 117 -6.81 -9.50 -3.82
N PRO A 118 -7.42 -10.07 -4.87
CA PRO A 118 -7.42 -11.51 -5.08
C PRO A 118 -6.00 -12.09 -5.18
N GLY A 119 -5.80 -13.23 -4.52
CA GLY A 119 -4.61 -14.05 -4.71
C GLY A 119 -4.70 -14.90 -5.98
N LYS A 120 -3.65 -15.69 -6.22
CA LYS A 120 -3.61 -16.70 -7.29
C LYS A 120 -4.72 -17.74 -7.17
N ASP A 121 -5.16 -18.02 -5.94
CA ASP A 121 -6.28 -18.89 -5.61
C ASP A 121 -7.00 -18.37 -4.36
N ALA A 122 -8.12 -19.01 -3.99
CA ALA A 122 -8.94 -18.61 -2.85
C ALA A 122 -8.27 -18.84 -1.48
N ALA A 123 -7.22 -19.67 -1.42
CA ALA A 123 -6.50 -19.98 -0.19
C ALA A 123 -5.35 -19.00 0.08
N THR A 124 -4.77 -18.44 -0.99
CA THR A 124 -3.63 -17.53 -0.94
C THR A 124 -4.09 -16.12 -0.58
N LYS A 125 -3.94 -15.75 0.70
CA LYS A 125 -4.38 -14.45 1.23
C LYS A 125 -3.27 -13.66 1.95
N PRO A 126 -2.16 -13.27 1.28
CA PRO A 126 -1.15 -12.41 1.89
C PRO A 126 -1.64 -10.97 2.09
N VAL A 127 -1.32 -10.36 3.22
CA VAL A 127 -1.72 -8.99 3.53
C VAL A 127 -0.48 -8.11 3.48
N LEU A 128 -0.47 -7.12 2.59
CA LEU A 128 0.54 -6.06 2.59
C LEU A 128 -0.03 -4.88 3.38
N GLY A 129 0.79 -4.24 4.21
CA GLY A 129 0.38 -3.00 4.86
C GLY A 129 1.55 -2.16 5.38
N GLY A 130 1.37 -0.84 5.36
CA GLY A 130 2.22 0.10 6.08
C GLY A 130 1.74 0.30 7.52
N GLY A 131 2.56 0.95 8.34
CA GLY A 131 2.16 1.35 9.68
C GLY A 131 3.09 2.37 10.29
N GLU A 132 2.53 3.32 11.05
CA GLU A 132 3.32 4.31 11.77
C GLU A 132 3.70 3.83 13.18
N PHE A 133 4.92 4.15 13.58
CA PHE A 133 5.44 3.86 14.91
C PHE A 133 5.67 5.15 15.70
N ASN A 134 5.24 5.17 16.96
CA ASN A 134 5.55 6.27 17.86
C ASN A 134 6.98 6.12 18.40
N VAL A 135 7.84 7.08 18.07
CA VAL A 135 9.24 7.12 18.53
C VAL A 135 9.43 8.19 19.60
N ALA A 136 10.15 7.84 20.66
CA ALA A 136 10.53 8.77 21.73
C ALA A 136 11.90 9.40 21.43
N PHE A 137 11.97 10.74 21.43
CA PHE A 137 13.21 11.50 21.25
C PHE A 137 13.94 11.83 22.57
N ALA A 138 13.32 11.52 23.71
CA ALA A 138 13.88 11.78 25.03
C ALA A 138 13.53 10.65 26.00
N ASP A 139 14.53 10.18 26.75
CA ASP A 139 14.31 9.26 27.87
C ASP A 139 13.89 10.04 29.13
N ARG A 140 12.58 10.27 29.26
CA ARG A 140 11.96 10.90 30.44
C ARG A 140 10.72 10.13 30.88
N PRO A 141 10.41 10.05 32.18
CA PRO A 141 9.25 9.31 32.69
C PRO A 141 7.92 9.70 32.02
N GLU A 142 7.69 11.00 31.80
CA GLU A 142 6.46 11.51 31.19
C GLU A 142 6.33 11.13 29.70
N VAL A 143 7.45 11.05 28.96
CA VAL A 143 7.46 10.63 27.55
C VAL A 143 7.15 9.14 27.45
N LYS A 144 7.78 8.33 28.31
CA LYS A 144 7.52 6.89 28.40
C LYS A 144 6.06 6.62 28.76
N ALA A 145 5.49 7.34 29.73
CA ALA A 145 4.09 7.19 30.12
C ALA A 145 3.13 7.47 28.95
N PHE A 146 3.38 8.52 28.17
CA PHE A 146 2.55 8.84 27.00
C PHE A 146 2.72 7.81 25.88
N GLN A 147 3.95 7.37 25.58
CA GLN A 147 4.20 6.31 24.60
C GLN A 147 3.50 5.00 24.99
N THR A 148 3.52 4.63 26.28
CA THR A 148 2.76 3.49 26.81
C THR A 148 1.26 3.68 26.60
N TYR A 149 0.70 4.84 26.94
CA TYR A 149 -0.72 5.14 26.71
C TYR A 149 -1.11 4.93 25.23
N LEU A 150 -0.29 5.41 24.28
CA LEU A 150 -0.53 5.23 22.84
C LEU A 150 -0.48 3.77 22.37
N SER A 151 0.05 2.84 23.17
CA SER A 151 0.06 1.40 22.88
C SER A 151 -1.14 0.64 23.47
N THR A 152 -1.91 1.29 24.35
CA THR A 152 -3.04 0.65 25.06
C THR A 152 -4.24 0.40 24.15
N ASP A 153 -5.06 -0.57 24.57
CA ASP A 153 -6.40 -0.80 24.03
C ASP A 153 -7.31 0.43 24.17
N THR A 154 -7.18 1.15 25.29
CA THR A 154 -7.92 2.37 25.60
C THR A 154 -7.68 3.42 24.53
N TRP A 155 -6.41 3.71 24.21
CA TRP A 155 -6.09 4.64 23.13
C TRP A 155 -6.57 4.14 21.77
N ALA A 156 -6.33 2.86 21.45
CA ALA A 156 -6.73 2.29 20.17
C ALA A 156 -8.25 2.44 19.92
N ASN A 157 -9.06 2.17 20.94
CA ASN A 157 -10.52 2.30 20.87
C ASN A 157 -11.01 3.76 20.90
N ILE A 158 -10.32 4.67 21.58
CA ILE A 158 -10.60 6.12 21.49
C ILE A 158 -10.32 6.63 20.07
N LYS A 159 -9.16 6.29 19.50
CA LYS A 159 -8.76 6.74 18.16
C LYS A 159 -9.69 6.15 17.08
N ALA A 160 -10.09 4.89 17.21
CA ALA A 160 -11.02 4.23 16.28
C ALA A 160 -12.35 4.99 16.15
N LYS A 161 -12.93 5.46 17.26
CA LYS A 161 -14.20 6.21 17.25
C LYS A 161 -14.09 7.58 16.58
N GLY A 162 -12.90 8.19 16.60
CA GLY A 162 -12.66 9.54 16.11
C GLY A 162 -12.02 9.64 14.73
N SER A 163 -11.64 8.51 14.11
CA SER A 163 -10.87 8.50 12.87
C SER A 163 -11.64 7.84 11.73
N GLN A 164 -11.31 8.25 10.50
CA GLN A 164 -11.65 7.54 9.26
C GLN A 164 -10.34 7.27 8.51
N GLY A 165 -10.23 6.10 7.90
CA GLY A 165 -9.03 5.67 7.20
C GLY A 165 -7.91 5.20 8.13
N TRP A 166 -8.25 4.66 9.30
CA TRP A 166 -7.27 4.22 10.29
C TRP A 166 -7.65 2.89 10.93
N VAL A 167 -6.66 2.02 11.13
CA VAL A 167 -6.77 0.74 11.83
C VAL A 167 -5.58 0.54 12.78
N SER A 168 -5.67 -0.44 13.68
CA SER A 168 -4.63 -0.75 14.67
C SER A 168 -4.24 -2.22 14.67
N ALA A 169 -2.96 -2.48 14.93
CA ALA A 169 -2.46 -3.82 15.26
C ALA A 169 -2.77 -4.23 16.71
N ASN A 170 -3.36 -3.35 17.53
CA ASN A 170 -3.77 -3.69 18.89
C ASN A 170 -4.89 -4.74 18.84
N LYS A 171 -4.62 -5.93 19.39
CA LYS A 171 -5.53 -7.10 19.37
C LYS A 171 -6.82 -6.90 20.17
N GLN A 172 -6.91 -5.85 20.98
CA GLN A 172 -8.09 -5.48 21.77
C GLN A 172 -8.83 -4.28 21.17
N LEU A 173 -8.51 -3.89 19.93
CA LEU A 173 -9.37 -3.00 19.15
C LEU A 173 -10.74 -3.67 18.95
N ASP A 174 -11.81 -2.99 19.35
CA ASP A 174 -13.18 -3.39 19.02
C ASP A 174 -13.51 -2.88 17.60
N PRO A 175 -13.70 -3.76 16.59
CA PRO A 175 -14.01 -3.34 15.23
C PRO A 175 -15.30 -2.53 15.11
N ASN A 176 -16.21 -2.62 16.08
CA ASN A 176 -17.44 -1.82 16.08
C ASN A 176 -17.19 -0.33 16.32
N ASN A 177 -16.02 0.03 16.87
CA ASN A 177 -15.63 1.43 17.05
C ASN A 177 -15.21 2.11 15.75
N LEU A 178 -14.84 1.34 14.72
CA LEU A 178 -14.51 1.88 13.40
C LEU A 178 -15.82 2.24 12.69
N SER A 179 -16.00 3.50 12.29
CA SER A 179 -17.26 3.93 11.66
C SER A 179 -17.32 3.59 10.16
N ASN A 180 -16.17 3.61 9.49
CA ASN A 180 -16.04 3.35 8.07
C ASN A 180 -16.02 1.82 7.78
N PRO A 181 -16.89 1.32 6.90
CA PRO A 181 -16.91 -0.10 6.51
C PRO A 181 -15.58 -0.62 5.93
N VAL A 182 -14.81 0.22 5.23
CA VAL A 182 -13.48 -0.18 4.71
C VAL A 182 -12.48 -0.37 5.85
N ASP A 183 -12.51 0.47 6.89
CA ASP A 183 -11.65 0.31 8.07
C ASP A 183 -12.02 -0.97 8.83
N LYS A 184 -13.32 -1.29 8.97
CA LYS A 184 -13.78 -2.56 9.56
C LYS A 184 -13.27 -3.77 8.79
N LEU A 185 -13.35 -3.72 7.45
CA LEU A 185 -12.83 -4.77 6.59
C LEU A 185 -11.33 -4.95 6.78
N ALA A 186 -10.56 -3.85 6.76
CA ALA A 186 -9.12 -3.86 6.98
C ALA A 186 -8.73 -4.41 8.36
N ALA A 187 -9.42 -3.97 9.42
CA ALA A 187 -9.19 -4.50 10.78
C ALA A 187 -9.51 -5.99 10.88
N THR A 188 -10.58 -6.46 10.23
CA THR A 188 -10.94 -7.89 10.19
C THR A 188 -9.86 -8.71 9.49
N ILE A 189 -9.34 -8.22 8.36
CA ILE A 189 -8.24 -8.87 7.63
C ILE A 189 -6.98 -8.92 8.49
N LEU A 190 -6.61 -7.82 9.15
CA LEU A 190 -5.39 -7.73 9.97
C LEU A 190 -5.46 -8.58 11.25
N LEU A 191 -6.64 -8.69 11.86
CA LEU A 191 -6.85 -9.45 13.09
C LEU A 191 -7.11 -10.94 12.85
N ASP A 192 -7.31 -11.38 11.61
CA ASP A 192 -7.44 -12.80 11.29
C ASP A 192 -6.13 -13.52 11.67
N PRO A 193 -6.16 -14.51 12.59
CA PRO A 193 -4.96 -15.25 12.99
C PRO A 193 -4.33 -16.05 11.84
N LYS A 194 -5.02 -16.22 10.72
CA LYS A 194 -4.51 -16.86 9.50
C LYS A 194 -3.92 -15.86 8.49
N ALA A 195 -4.01 -14.56 8.75
CA ALA A 195 -3.45 -13.55 7.86
C ALA A 195 -1.93 -13.68 7.76
N SER A 196 -1.41 -13.81 6.54
CA SER A 196 0.03 -13.74 6.29
C SER A 196 0.41 -12.28 6.01
N PHE A 197 0.61 -11.50 7.07
CA PHE A 197 0.96 -10.08 6.98
C PHE A 197 2.44 -9.87 6.63
N ARG A 198 2.72 -8.88 5.78
CA ARG A 198 4.04 -8.30 5.53
C ARG A 198 3.95 -6.78 5.52
N PHE A 199 4.98 -6.15 6.10
CA PHE A 199 5.14 -4.70 6.02
C PHE A 199 5.50 -4.29 4.59
N ASP A 200 5.19 -3.05 4.24
CA ASP A 200 5.65 -2.44 3.00
C ASP A 200 7.17 -2.59 2.84
N GLY A 201 7.57 -3.13 1.72
CA GLY A 201 8.93 -3.53 1.41
C GLY A 201 9.78 -2.31 1.13
N SER A 202 9.26 -1.32 0.41
CA SER A 202 9.96 -0.07 0.17
C SER A 202 10.25 0.70 1.46
N ASP A 203 9.35 0.63 2.45
CA ASP A 203 9.55 1.20 3.79
C ASP A 203 10.62 0.44 4.61
N GLN A 204 10.79 -0.86 4.35
CA GLN A 204 11.78 -1.70 5.02
C GLN A 204 13.18 -1.64 4.37
N MET A 205 13.25 -1.27 3.09
CA MET A 205 14.51 -1.12 2.35
C MET A 205 15.31 0.10 2.84
N PRO A 206 16.64 0.14 2.62
CA PRO A 206 17.43 1.34 2.88
C PRO A 206 16.83 2.57 2.16
N ALA A 207 16.84 3.74 2.79
CA ALA A 207 16.20 4.94 2.25
C ALA A 207 16.72 5.34 0.85
N ALA A 208 17.99 5.07 0.54
CA ALA A 208 18.56 5.29 -0.79
C ALA A 208 17.90 4.42 -1.88
N VAL A 209 17.37 3.26 -1.48
CA VAL A 209 16.67 2.28 -2.31
C VAL A 209 15.17 2.56 -2.29
N GLY A 210 14.48 2.24 -1.20
CA GLY A 210 13.01 2.19 -1.13
C GLY A 210 12.36 3.55 -1.33
N SER A 211 12.69 4.51 -0.47
CA SER A 211 12.15 5.88 -0.52
C SER A 211 12.90 6.83 -1.47
N ASN A 212 13.64 6.29 -2.45
CA ASN A 212 14.36 7.11 -3.42
C ASN A 212 14.51 6.44 -4.79
N ALA A 213 15.44 5.51 -4.95
CA ALA A 213 15.70 4.89 -6.26
C ALA A 213 14.45 4.16 -6.76
N TYR A 214 13.77 3.41 -5.91
CA TYR A 214 12.59 2.65 -6.27
C TYR A 214 11.47 3.57 -6.78
N TRP A 215 11.08 4.59 -6.02
CA TRP A 215 10.09 5.59 -6.43
C TRP A 215 10.42 6.29 -7.76
N LYS A 216 11.67 6.71 -7.94
CA LYS A 216 12.11 7.43 -9.15
C LYS A 216 12.14 6.52 -10.38
N GLN A 217 12.62 5.30 -10.22
CA GLN A 217 12.76 4.35 -11.33
C GLN A 217 11.40 3.79 -11.75
N THR A 218 10.47 3.52 -10.82
CA THR A 218 9.10 3.10 -11.19
C THR A 218 8.29 4.23 -11.81
N THR A 219 8.49 5.47 -11.38
CA THR A 219 7.90 6.65 -12.06
C THR A 219 8.44 6.78 -13.50
N SER A 220 9.74 6.57 -13.71
CA SER A 220 10.32 6.53 -15.07
C SER A 220 9.77 5.35 -15.88
N TRP A 221 9.58 4.19 -15.24
CA TRP A 221 9.01 2.99 -15.84
C TRP A 221 7.60 3.20 -16.38
N ILE A 222 6.71 3.82 -15.62
CA ILE A 222 5.32 4.04 -16.08
C ILE A 222 5.26 5.05 -17.24
N THR A 223 6.24 5.96 -17.32
CA THR A 223 6.32 6.95 -18.42
C THR A 223 7.04 6.44 -19.67
N GLY A 224 7.63 5.25 -19.64
CA GLY A 224 8.17 4.57 -20.83
C GLY A 224 9.48 3.81 -20.64
N GLN A 225 10.15 3.90 -19.49
CA GLN A 225 11.35 3.09 -19.23
C GLN A 225 11.00 1.59 -19.16
N ASP A 226 11.88 0.74 -19.70
CA ASP A 226 11.69 -0.71 -19.70
C ASP A 226 11.94 -1.33 -18.32
N THR A 227 11.33 -2.48 -18.06
CA THR A 227 11.40 -3.17 -16.76
C THR A 227 12.85 -3.49 -16.37
N LYS A 228 13.68 -3.96 -17.31
CA LYS A 228 15.06 -4.37 -17.01
C LYS A 228 15.90 -3.19 -16.54
N THR A 229 15.85 -2.08 -17.27
CA THR A 229 16.55 -0.85 -16.88
C THR A 229 16.10 -0.36 -15.50
N THR A 230 14.80 -0.43 -15.22
CA THR A 230 14.21 -0.05 -13.93
C THR A 230 14.77 -0.88 -12.78
N VAL A 231 14.66 -2.21 -12.84
CA VAL A 231 15.11 -3.07 -11.74
C VAL A 231 16.63 -3.03 -11.56
N ASP A 232 17.40 -2.93 -12.65
CA ASP A 232 18.87 -2.80 -12.58
C ASP A 232 19.31 -1.49 -11.90
N ASN A 233 18.59 -0.39 -12.15
CA ASN A 233 18.91 0.89 -11.52
C ASN A 233 18.55 0.93 -10.04
N ILE A 234 17.49 0.22 -9.64
CA ILE A 234 17.13 0.07 -8.22
C ILE A 234 18.17 -0.82 -7.52
N GLU A 235 18.57 -1.94 -8.15
CA GLU A 235 19.62 -2.83 -7.64
C GLU A 235 20.92 -2.07 -7.36
N LYS A 236 21.35 -1.18 -8.26
CA LYS A 236 22.56 -0.37 -8.08
C LYS A 236 22.54 0.55 -6.85
N ALA A 237 21.36 0.87 -6.31
CA ALA A 237 21.23 1.74 -5.14
C ALA A 237 21.43 0.99 -3.82
N TRP A 238 21.45 -0.34 -3.83
CA TRP A 238 21.69 -1.13 -2.62
C TRP A 238 23.09 -0.90 -2.06
N PRO A 239 23.23 -0.73 -0.72
CA PRO A 239 24.53 -0.66 -0.08
C PRO A 239 25.35 -1.93 -0.34
N LYS A 240 26.67 -1.77 -0.53
CA LYS A 240 27.62 -2.89 -0.71
C LYS A 240 28.29 -3.27 0.59
#